data_AF-A0A1C7W6C9-F1
#
_entry.id   AF-A0A1C7W6C9-F1
#
_cell.length_a   1.000
_cell.length_b   1.000
_cell.length_c   1.000
_cell.angle_alpha   90.00
_cell.angle_beta   90.00
_cell.angle_gamma   90.00
#
_symmetry.space_group_name_H-M   'P 1'
#
loop_
_entity.id
_entity.type
_entity.pdbx_description
1 polymer ?
#
loop_
_entity_poly.entity_id
_entity_poly.type
_entity_poly.pdbx_seq_one_letter_code
_entity_poly.pdbx_strand_id
1 'polypeptide(L)'
;MDAAELIMDDTSQIKYAATPIIETREKVLLLFGYIINNEYQIDIKSGSVIKLYNTMEYGDERFTNYLRLRETMLRLLTYLLAHASCGYVSNQELLVQVWENHNLSSSTTRLTQVISELKA
;
A
#
# COMPACT_ATOMS: atom_id res chain seq x y z
N MET A 1 -43.94 20.06 -66.19
CA MET A 1 -43.09 19.03 -65.56
C MET A 1 -42.62 19.65 -64.26
N ASP A 2 -43.12 19.10 -63.16
CA ASP A 2 -43.14 19.66 -61.80
C ASP A 2 -41.77 19.78 -61.13
N ALA A 3 -41.71 20.70 -60.17
CA ALA A 3 -40.68 20.78 -59.15
C ALA A 3 -41.06 19.90 -57.95
N ALA A 4 -40.11 19.12 -57.42
CA ALA A 4 -40.05 18.81 -55.99
C ALA A 4 -38.69 18.18 -55.63
N GLU A 5 -38.00 18.87 -54.74
CA GLU A 5 -36.88 18.47 -53.91
C GLU A 5 -37.21 17.29 -52.96
N LEU A 6 -36.14 16.66 -52.44
CA LEU A 6 -36.07 15.94 -51.14
C LEU A 6 -36.86 14.60 -51.06
N ILE A 7 -36.40 13.48 -50.49
CA ILE A 7 -35.47 13.15 -49.39
C ILE A 7 -34.98 11.71 -49.64
N MET A 8 -33.68 11.43 -49.46
CA MET A 8 -33.18 10.04 -49.42
C MET A 8 -33.64 9.35 -48.14
N ASP A 9 -34.27 8.19 -48.33
CA ASP A 9 -34.91 7.34 -47.34
C ASP A 9 -33.94 6.90 -46.22
N ASP A 10 -34.36 7.22 -45.00
CA ASP A 10 -33.68 7.00 -43.73
C ASP A 10 -34.19 5.70 -43.11
N THR A 11 -33.45 4.61 -43.24
CA THR A 11 -33.49 3.48 -42.28
C THR A 11 -32.34 2.49 -42.49
N SER A 12 -31.11 2.94 -42.25
CA SER A 12 -30.06 2.01 -41.83
C SER A 12 -30.24 1.74 -40.33
N GLN A 13 -30.97 0.68 -39.98
CA GLN A 13 -31.05 0.22 -38.59
C GLN A 13 -29.68 -0.29 -38.14
N ILE A 14 -28.87 0.61 -37.59
CA ILE A 14 -27.68 0.22 -36.83
C ILE A 14 -28.18 -0.45 -35.55
N LYS A 15 -28.09 -1.77 -35.49
CA LYS A 15 -28.23 -2.52 -34.24
C LYS A 15 -27.06 -2.15 -33.33
N TYR A 16 -27.20 -1.07 -32.57
CA TYR A 16 -26.43 -0.91 -31.34
C TYR A 16 -26.94 -1.97 -30.36
N ALA A 17 -26.36 -3.17 -30.43
CA ALA A 17 -26.38 -4.06 -29.30
C ALA A 17 -25.67 -3.32 -28.18
N ALA A 18 -26.45 -2.79 -27.22
CA ALA A 18 -25.91 -2.33 -25.96
C ALA A 18 -25.12 -3.51 -25.38
N THR A 19 -23.80 -3.45 -25.51
CA THR A 19 -22.94 -4.34 -24.76
C THR A 19 -23.30 -4.07 -23.31
N PRO A 20 -23.69 -5.07 -22.51
CA PRO A 20 -23.92 -4.81 -21.11
C PRO A 20 -22.64 -4.18 -20.57
N ILE A 21 -22.75 -2.97 -20.03
CA ILE A 21 -21.70 -2.38 -19.21
C ILE A 21 -21.65 -3.30 -17.99
N ILE A 22 -20.89 -4.37 -18.10
CA ILE A 22 -20.45 -5.11 -16.93
C ILE A 22 -19.47 -4.15 -16.29
N GLU A 23 -19.97 -3.30 -15.38
CA GLU A 23 -19.16 -2.71 -14.33
C GLU A 23 -18.57 -3.88 -13.54
N THR A 24 -17.48 -4.42 -14.07
CA THR A 24 -16.60 -5.26 -13.30
C THR A 24 -15.99 -4.27 -12.33
N ARG A 25 -16.52 -4.19 -11.11
CA ARG A 25 -15.85 -3.51 -10.01
C ARG A 25 -14.45 -4.10 -9.95
N GLU A 26 -13.47 -3.40 -10.50
CA GLU A 26 -12.08 -3.83 -10.45
C GLU A 26 -11.74 -4.00 -8.99
N LYS A 27 -11.46 -5.23 -8.59
CA LYS A 27 -11.04 -5.53 -7.23
C LYS A 27 -9.61 -5.00 -7.11
N VAL A 28 -9.48 -3.79 -6.57
CA VAL A 28 -8.17 -3.20 -6.29
C VAL A 28 -7.45 -4.13 -5.32
N LEU A 29 -6.31 -4.67 -5.76
CA LEU A 29 -5.43 -5.42 -4.89
C LEU A 29 -4.80 -4.46 -3.90
N LEU A 30 -4.88 -4.79 -2.62
CA LEU A 30 -4.25 -4.02 -1.56
C LEU A 30 -2.99 -4.73 -1.10
N LEU A 31 -1.94 -3.97 -0.84
CA LEU A 31 -0.73 -4.50 -0.23
C LEU A 31 -1.06 -5.01 1.17
N PHE A 32 -0.94 -6.32 1.36
CA PHE A 32 -1.17 -6.98 2.64
C PHE A 32 0.02 -6.81 3.59
N GLY A 33 1.24 -6.91 3.06
CA GLY A 33 2.43 -7.00 3.89
C GLY A 33 3.71 -7.27 3.10
N TYR A 34 4.80 -7.43 3.85
CA TYR A 34 6.12 -7.76 3.33
C TYR A 34 6.63 -9.03 4.01
N ILE A 35 7.42 -9.82 3.29
CA ILE A 35 8.20 -10.93 3.85
C ILE A 35 9.68 -10.54 3.78
N ILE A 36 10.36 -10.57 4.92
CA ILE A 36 11.78 -10.22 5.04
C ILE A 36 12.55 -11.51 5.32
N ASN A 37 13.55 -11.78 4.48
CA ASN A 37 14.46 -12.94 4.56
C ASN A 37 13.77 -14.31 4.66
N ASN A 38 12.48 -14.40 4.30
CA ASN A 38 11.68 -15.59 4.56
C ASN A 38 11.67 -15.96 6.06
N GLU A 39 11.78 -14.99 6.96
CA GLU A 39 11.84 -15.22 8.41
C GLU A 39 10.78 -14.40 9.14
N TYR A 40 10.51 -13.20 8.64
CA TYR A 40 9.60 -12.24 9.26
C TYR A 40 8.53 -11.81 8.26
N GLN A 41 7.28 -11.79 8.70
CA GLN A 41 6.16 -11.18 8.00
C GLN A 41 5.79 -9.86 8.67
N ILE A 42 5.78 -8.78 7.89
CA ILE A 42 5.18 -7.51 8.27
C ILE A 42 3.73 -7.54 7.79
N ASP A 43 2.78 -7.67 8.69
CA ASP A 43 1.35 -7.51 8.39
C ASP A 43 0.98 -6.03 8.57
N ILE A 44 0.66 -5.36 7.47
CA ILE A 44 0.34 -3.92 7.47
C ILE A 44 -1.01 -3.67 8.15
N LYS A 45 -1.98 -4.55 7.95
CA LYS A 45 -3.34 -4.38 8.49
C LYS A 45 -3.33 -4.51 10.01
N SER A 46 -2.60 -5.48 10.53
CA SER A 46 -2.43 -5.66 11.97
C SER A 46 -1.22 -4.92 12.54
N GLY A 47 -0.46 -4.17 11.74
CA GLY A 47 0.70 -3.41 12.23
C GLY A 47 1.69 -4.24 13.03
N SER A 48 1.94 -5.47 12.59
CA SER A 48 2.68 -6.47 13.37
C SER A 48 3.80 -7.11 12.58
N VAL A 49 4.86 -7.47 13.29
CA VAL A 49 5.95 -8.31 12.80
C VAL A 49 5.76 -9.71 13.36
N ILE A 50 5.68 -10.70 12.51
CA ILE A 50 5.44 -12.10 12.86
C ILE A 50 6.65 -12.92 12.42
N LYS A 51 7.24 -13.70 13.32
CA LYS A 51 8.27 -14.68 12.95
C LYS A 51 7.58 -15.87 12.30
N LEU A 52 7.89 -16.15 11.03
CA LEU A 52 7.22 -17.17 10.22
C LEU A 52 7.61 -18.59 10.60
N TYR A 53 8.89 -18.78 10.95
CA TYR A 53 9.41 -20.07 11.38
C TYR A 53 9.63 -20.03 12.88
N ASN A 54 8.88 -20.87 13.57
CA ASN A 54 9.08 -21.16 14.97
C ASN A 54 10.30 -22.07 15.06
N THR A 55 11.51 -21.52 14.90
CA THR A 55 12.70 -22.24 15.36
C THR A 55 12.47 -22.42 16.85
N MET A 56 12.18 -23.66 17.28
CA MET A 56 12.15 -24.04 18.68
C MET A 56 13.57 -23.91 19.22
N GLU A 57 14.05 -22.68 19.37
CA GLU A 57 15.24 -22.40 20.15
C GLU A 57 14.80 -22.46 21.60
N TYR A 58 15.00 -23.64 22.20
CA TYR A 58 15.10 -23.81 23.63
C TYR A 58 16.10 -22.77 24.17
N GLY A 59 15.65 -21.59 24.59
CA GLY A 59 16.60 -20.62 25.12
C GLY A 59 16.10 -19.24 25.55
N ASP A 60 15.15 -18.62 24.86
CA ASP A 60 14.75 -17.25 25.23
C ASP A 60 13.24 -17.02 25.09
N GLU A 61 12.53 -17.09 26.21
CA GLU A 61 11.08 -16.86 26.35
C GLU A 61 10.66 -15.40 26.06
N ARG A 62 11.61 -14.52 25.70
CA ARG A 62 11.39 -13.07 25.61
C ARG A 62 10.88 -12.59 24.26
N PHE A 63 10.98 -13.39 23.20
CA PHE A 63 10.39 -13.05 21.91
C PHE A 63 9.16 -13.93 21.67
N THR A 64 7.98 -13.40 21.99
CA THR A 64 6.76 -13.92 21.38
C THR A 64 6.95 -13.83 19.87
N ASN A 65 6.49 -14.81 19.08
CA ASN A 65 6.61 -14.82 17.61
C ASN A 65 5.87 -13.68 16.89
N TYR A 66 5.52 -12.64 17.63
CA TYR A 66 4.63 -11.56 17.33
C TYR A 66 5.12 -10.31 18.07
N LEU A 67 5.38 -9.24 17.32
CA LEU A 67 5.67 -7.91 17.84
C LEU A 67 4.65 -6.93 17.24
N ARG A 68 3.93 -6.19 18.09
CA ARG A 68 3.03 -5.12 17.63
C ARG A 68 3.80 -3.81 17.53
N LEU A 69 3.81 -3.21 16.35
CA LEU A 69 4.42 -1.91 16.11
C LEU A 69 3.44 -0.79 16.47
N ARG A 70 3.98 0.31 17.01
CA ARG A 70 3.23 1.58 17.07
C ARG A 70 3.02 2.11 15.66
N GLU A 71 1.99 2.91 15.47
CA GLU A 71 1.59 3.35 14.13
C GLU A 71 2.69 4.11 13.38
N THR A 72 3.45 4.96 14.06
CA THR A 72 4.60 5.67 13.46
C THR A 72 5.75 4.74 13.08
N MET A 73 6.01 3.71 13.89
CA MET A 73 7.01 2.68 13.58
C MET A 73 6.59 1.89 12.34
N LEU A 74 5.33 1.48 12.26
CA LEU A 74 4.79 0.78 11.11
C LEU A 74 4.90 1.62 9.84
N ARG A 75 4.46 2.88 9.88
CA ARG A 75 4.53 3.80 8.72
C ARG A 75 5.96 4.02 8.27
N LEU A 76 6.89 4.23 9.20
CA LEU A 76 8.31 4.38 8.87
C LEU A 76 8.86 3.11 8.21
N LEU A 77 8.59 1.95 8.79
CA LEU A 77 9.06 0.67 8.26
C LEU A 77 8.47 0.38 6.88
N THR A 78 7.17 0.56 6.68
CA THR A 78 6.51 0.31 5.39
C THR A 78 7.00 1.28 4.31
N TYR A 79 7.27 2.54 4.66
CA TYR A 79 7.83 3.51 3.73
C TYR A 79 9.24 3.09 3.29
N LEU A 80 10.10 2.71 4.22
CA LEU A 80 11.46 2.24 3.91
C LEU A 80 11.44 0.97 3.04
N LEU A 81 10.55 0.01 3.32
CA LEU A 81 10.41 -1.21 2.53
C LEU A 81 9.89 -0.93 1.11
N ALA A 82 8.93 -0.01 0.96
CA ALA A 82 8.42 0.40 -0.35
C ALA A 82 9.48 1.08 -1.22
N HIS A 83 10.48 1.71 -0.61
CA HIS A 83 11.56 2.45 -1.29
C HIS A 83 12.91 1.72 -1.23
N ALA A 84 12.96 0.48 -0.74
CA ALA A 84 14.20 -0.25 -0.52
C ALA A 84 15.01 -0.45 -1.82
N SER A 85 14.34 -0.54 -2.97
CA SER A 85 14.98 -0.64 -4.29
C SER A 85 15.48 0.70 -4.84
N CYS A 86 14.95 1.83 -4.35
CA CYS A 86 15.28 3.17 -4.86
C CYS A 86 16.54 3.77 -4.21
N GLY A 87 17.10 3.12 -3.19
CA GLY A 87 18.35 3.53 -2.54
C GLY A 87 18.14 4.43 -1.31
N TYR A 88 18.80 5.59 -1.28
CA TYR A 88 18.83 6.48 -0.12
C TYR A 88 17.54 7.28 0.04
N VAL A 89 16.95 7.23 1.24
CA VAL A 89 15.81 8.06 1.66
C VAL A 89 16.31 9.11 2.65
N SER A 90 16.01 10.39 2.40
CA SER A 90 16.50 11.49 3.23
C SER A 90 15.70 11.66 4.53
N ASN A 91 16.31 12.23 5.57
CA ASN A 91 15.59 12.54 6.82
C ASN A 91 14.41 13.52 6.57
N GLN A 92 14.59 14.50 5.69
CA GLN A 92 13.54 15.48 5.37
C GLN A 92 12.34 14.79 4.72
N GLU A 93 12.59 13.88 3.78
CA GLU A 93 11.55 13.07 3.16
C GLU A 93 10.81 12.20 4.19
N LEU A 94 11.53 11.54 5.09
CA LEU A 94 10.90 10.75 6.15
C LEU A 94 10.03 11.59 7.08
N LEU A 95 10.48 12.80 7.45
CA LEU A 95 9.71 13.72 8.28
C LEU A 95 8.38 14.10 7.61
N VAL A 96 8.42 14.42 6.32
CA VAL A 96 7.22 14.75 5.53
C VAL A 96 6.30 13.54 5.40
N GLN A 97 6.84 12.41 4.93
CA GLN A 97 6.05 11.26 4.49
C GLN A 97 5.47 10.46 5.66
N VAL A 98 6.15 10.40 6.80
CA VAL A 98 5.71 9.60 7.95
C VAL A 98 4.91 10.43 8.97
N TRP A 99 5.20 11.74 9.10
CA TRP A 99 4.53 12.62 10.07
C TRP A 99 3.63 13.67 9.43
N GLU A 100 4.17 14.57 8.62
CA GLU A 100 3.46 15.79 8.20
C GLU A 100 2.25 15.47 7.31
N ASN A 101 2.41 14.56 6.35
CA ASN A 101 1.32 14.07 5.49
C ASN A 101 0.20 13.35 6.28
N HIS A 102 0.46 13.03 7.54
CA HIS A 102 -0.49 12.42 8.45
C HIS A 102 -0.93 13.37 9.58
N ASN A 103 -0.72 14.68 9.43
CA ASN A 103 -1.09 15.72 10.40
C ASN A 103 -0.41 15.55 11.77
N LEU A 104 0.78 14.94 11.81
CA LEU A 104 1.61 14.81 13.00
C LEU A 104 2.75 15.83 12.95
N SER A 105 3.14 16.39 14.08
CA SER A 105 4.35 17.23 14.11
C SER A 105 5.59 16.38 13.87
N SER A 106 6.46 16.83 12.99
CA SER A 106 7.73 16.18 12.67
C SER A 106 8.86 16.82 13.48
N SER A 107 9.88 16.05 13.82
CA SER A 107 11.18 16.59 14.26
C SER A 107 12.27 15.54 14.10
N THR A 108 13.51 15.96 13.92
CA THR A 108 14.67 15.05 13.84
C THR A 108 14.76 14.16 15.08
N THR A 109 14.44 14.68 16.27
CA THR A 109 14.40 13.90 17.52
C THR A 109 13.36 12.78 17.46
N ARG A 110 12.15 13.07 16.95
CA ARG A 110 11.10 12.05 16.79
C ARG A 110 11.51 10.97 15.79
N LEU A 111 12.12 11.36 14.67
CA LEU A 111 12.64 10.42 13.69
C LEU A 111 13.69 9.49 14.30
N THR A 112 14.70 10.05 14.98
CA THR A 112 15.75 9.27 15.64
C THR A 112 15.18 8.33 16.69
N GLN A 113 14.18 8.77 17.47
CA GLN A 113 13.52 7.93 18.47
C GLN A 113 12.84 6.72 17.81
N VAL A 114 12.03 6.94 16.78
CA VAL A 114 11.32 5.84 16.10
C VAL A 114 12.27 4.89 15.38
N ILE A 115 13.37 5.40 14.78
CA ILE A 115 14.42 4.56 14.21
C ILE A 115 15.08 3.69 15.29
N SER A 116 15.34 4.26 16.46
CA SER A 116 15.99 3.54 17.56
C SER A 116 15.08 2.44 18.11
N GLU A 117 13.79 2.71 18.24
CA GLU A 117 12.79 1.74 18.68
C GLU A 117 12.56 0.61 17.66
N LEU A 118 12.68 0.89 16.36
CA LEU A 118 12.58 -0.15 15.32
C LEU A 118 13.80 -1.08 15.28
N LYS A 119 14.94 -0.62 15.78
CA LYS A 119 16.20 -1.38 15.83
C LYS A 119 16.36 -2.23 17.08
N ALA A 120 15.65 -1.87 18.15
CA ALA A 120 15.73 -2.52 19.46
C ALA A 120 15.05 -3.89 19.46
#